data_AF-A0A7K4BFX2-F1
#
_entry.id   AF-A0A7K4BFX2-F1
#
_cell.length_a   1.000
_cell.length_b   1.000
_cell.length_c   1.000
_cell.angle_alpha   90.00
_cell.angle_beta   90.00
_cell.angle_gamma   90.00
#
_symmetry.space_group_name_H-M   'P 1'
#
loop_
_entity.id
_entity.type
_entity.pdbx_description
1 polymer ?
#
loop_
_entity_poly.entity_id
_entity_poly.type
_entity_poly.pdbx_seq_one_letter_code
_entity_poly.pdbx_strand_id
1 'polypeptide(L)' 'MKFGGTSVGDADCVQRVAGIAESHHAAGDEVVLVVSACSGITDQIIA' A
#
# COMPACT_ATOMS: atom_id res chain seq x y z
N MET A 1 -4.66 8.03 2.49
CA MET A 1 -4.60 7.35 1.17
C MET A 1 -4.94 5.87 1.34
N LYS A 2 -5.57 5.22 0.34
CA LYS A 2 -5.87 3.77 0.37
C LYS A 2 -5.32 3.05 -0.85
N PHE A 3 -4.66 1.92 -0.64
CA PHE A 3 -4.08 1.08 -1.69
C PHE A 3 -4.69 -0.32 -1.67
N GLY A 4 -5.10 -0.82 -2.84
CA GLY A 4 -5.66 -2.17 -3.00
C GLY A 4 -4.58 -3.25 -3.10
N GLY A 5 -4.96 -4.52 -3.07
CA GLY A 5 -4.01 -5.64 -3.04
C GLY A 5 -3.07 -5.72 -4.25
N THR A 6 -3.52 -5.27 -5.44
CA THR A 6 -2.65 -5.15 -6.63
C THR A 6 -1.63 -4.02 -6.51
N SER A 7 -1.93 -2.96 -5.76
CA SER A 7 -1.01 -1.85 -5.48
C SER A 7 0.04 -2.19 -4.42
N VAL A 8 -0.12 -3.31 -3.71
CA VAL A 8 0.83 -3.82 -2.70
C VAL A 8 1.14 -5.30 -2.96
N GLY A 9 1.14 -5.73 -4.22
CA GLY A 9 1.23 -7.15 -4.60
C GLY A 9 2.60 -7.79 -4.31
N ASP A 10 3.66 -6.99 -4.32
CA ASP A 10 5.04 -7.40 -4.08
C ASP A 10 5.85 -6.25 -3.45
N ALA A 11 7.14 -6.51 -3.16
CA ALA A 11 8.04 -5.56 -2.54
C ALA A 11 8.24 -4.27 -3.37
N ASP A 12 8.35 -4.38 -4.70
CA ASP A 12 8.54 -3.24 -5.59
C ASP A 12 7.30 -2.33 -5.58
N CYS A 13 6.10 -2.91 -5.56
CA CYS A 13 4.86 -2.16 -5.43
C CYS A 13 4.79 -1.43 -4.10
N VAL A 14 5.18 -2.08 -3.00
CA VAL A 14 5.24 -1.45 -1.67
C VAL A 14 6.23 -0.29 -1.63
N GLN A 15 7.41 -0.43 -2.25
CA GLN A 15 8.37 0.66 -2.36
C GLN A 15 7.80 1.87 -3.12
N ARG A 16 7.05 1.64 -4.20
CA ARG A 16 6.37 2.72 -4.94
C ARG A 16 5.31 3.41 -4.07
N VAL A 17 4.50 2.64 -3.33
CA VAL A 17 3.49 3.20 -2.40
C VAL A 17 4.15 4.02 -1.28
N ALA A 18 5.27 3.54 -0.74
CA ALA A 18 6.05 4.26 0.27
C ALA A 18 6.56 5.61 -0.28
N GLY A 19 7.10 5.64 -1.49
CA GLY A 19 7.54 6.89 -2.15
C GLY A 19 6.40 7.90 -2.36
N ILE A 20 5.20 7.43 -2.71
CA ILE A 20 4.02 8.30 -2.80
C ILE A 20 3.72 8.91 -1.42
N ALA A 21 3.69 8.10 -0.36
CA ALA A 21 3.41 8.60 0.98
C ALA A 21 4.48 9.54 1.52
N GLU A 22 5.75 9.25 1.25
CA GLU A 22 6.89 10.09 1.61
C GLU A 22 6.78 11.46 0.95
N SER A 23 6.42 11.52 -0.34
CA SER A 23 6.25 12.80 -1.05
C SER A 23 5.17 13.69 -0.42
N HIS A 24 4.05 13.11 0.02
CA HIS A 24 2.99 13.83 0.73
C HIS A 24 3.46 14.31 2.10
N HIS A 25 4.13 13.43 2.85
CA HIS A 25 4.66 13.79 4.16
C HIS A 25 5.71 14.92 4.07
N ALA A 26 6.61 14.86 3.08
CA ALA A 26 7.61 15.89 2.82
C ALA A 26 6.99 17.24 2.40
N ALA A 27 5.80 17.23 1.81
CA ALA A 27 5.04 18.44 1.51
C ALA A 27 4.36 19.06 2.74
N GLY A 28 4.44 18.42 3.91
CA GLY A 28 3.86 18.88 5.18
C GLY A 28 2.50 18.26 5.50
N ASP A 29 2.03 17.28 4.73
CA ASP A 29 0.77 16.59 5.02
C ASP A 29 0.91 15.64 6.22
N GLU A 30 -0.11 15.58 7.07
CA GLU A 30 -0.27 14.47 8.00
C GLU A 30 -0.88 13.27 7.27
N VAL A 31 -0.09 12.21 7.14
CA VAL A 31 -0.42 11.09 6.26
C VAL A 31 -0.89 9.87 7.06
N VAL A 32 -2.07 9.36 6.70
CA VAL A 32 -2.55 8.03 7.10
C VAL A 32 -2.67 7.13 5.86
N LEU A 33 -2.15 5.92 5.97
CA LEU A 33 -2.21 4.88 4.95
C LEU A 33 -3.10 3.73 5.39
N VAL A 34 -4.00 3.31 4.50
CA VAL A 34 -4.78 2.08 4.64
C VAL A 34 -4.43 1.16 3.48
N VAL A 35 -4.06 -0.09 3.77
CA VAL A 35 -3.71 -1.08 2.74
C VAL A 35 -4.58 -2.32 2.89
N SER A 36 -4.92 -2.92 1.76
CA SER A 36 -5.44 -4.30 1.73
C SER A 36 -4.28 -5.29 1.87
N ALA A 37 -4.58 -6.58 2.12
CA ALA A 37 -3.59 -7.65 1.98
C ALA A 37 -3.06 -7.72 0.53
N CYS A 38 -1.87 -8.29 0.33
CA CYS A 38 -1.31 -8.51 -1.01
C CYS A 38 -2.27 -9.33 -1.89
N SER A 39 -2.19 -9.11 -3.20
CA SER A 39 -3.09 -9.73 -4.18
C SER A 39 -3.22 -11.25 -4.00
N GLY A 40 -4.45 -11.74 -3.86
CA GLY A 40 -4.77 -13.17 -3.71
C GLY A 40 -4.52 -13.76 -2.31
N ILE A 41 -3.91 -13.04 -1.38
CA ILE A 41 -3.61 -13.57 -0.03
C ILE A 41 -4.87 -13.76 0.80
N THR A 42 -5.83 -12.84 0.72
CA THR A 42 -7.10 -12.99 1.44
C THR A 42 -7.82 -14.27 1.03
N ASP A 43 -7.84 -14.58 -0.27
CA ASP A 43 -8.47 -15.81 -0.78
C ASP A 43 -7.74 -17.06 -0.29
N GLN A 44 -6.40 -17.04 -0.24
CA GLN A 44 -5.59 -18.15 0.30
C GLN A 44 -5.84 -18.41 1.79
N ILE A 45 -6.16 -17.38 2.57
CA ILE A 45 -6.45 -17.51 4.01
C ILE A 45 -7.84 -18.12 4.25
N ILE A 46 -8.80 -17.81 3.38
CA ILE A 46 -10.20 -18.25 3.53
C ILE A 46 -10.41 -19.67 2.99
N ALA A 47 -9.57 -20.11 2.06
CA ALA A 47 -9.66 -21.39 1.36
C ALA A 47 -9.61 -22.62 2.27
#